data_AF-A0AAX4JQA5-F1
#
_entry.id   AF-A0AAX4JQA5-F1
#
_cell.length_a   1.000
_cell.length_b   1.000
_cell.length_c   1.000
_cell.angle_alpha   90.00
_cell.angle_beta   90.00
_cell.angle_gamma   90.00
#
_symmetry.space_group_name_H-M   'P 1'
#
loop_
_entity.id
_entity.type
_entity.pdbx_description
1 polymer ?
#
loop_
_entity_poly.entity_id
_entity_poly.type
_entity_poly.pdbx_seq_one_letter_code
_entity_poly.pdbx_strand_id
1 'polypeptide(L)'
;MPPAPTLKEIQSLYHSFQTASQRFTSYNFNQYFLRRTHLTFKPILDSLQPESGSELVGNKKQLDPTELSKWFEEQKNELEVIKRSSEINRMFKGPKLVVEHATPITGGGGAGAEASFGGGGQPATP
;
A
#
# COMPACT_ATOMS: atom_id res chain seq x y z
N MET A 1 -14.65 -6.95 -30.45
CA MET A 1 -14.13 -7.08 -29.07
C MET A 1 -13.29 -5.84 -28.77
N PRO A 2 -13.33 -5.28 -27.55
CA PRO A 2 -12.40 -4.21 -27.19
C PRO A 2 -10.96 -4.71 -27.35
N PRO A 3 -10.03 -3.86 -27.81
CA PRO A 3 -8.63 -4.24 -27.98
C PRO A 3 -8.04 -4.70 -26.64
N ALA A 4 -7.03 -5.57 -26.68
CA ALA A 4 -6.33 -6.00 -25.48
C ALA A 4 -5.70 -4.78 -24.78
N PRO A 5 -5.89 -4.61 -23.47
CA PRO A 5 -5.35 -3.47 -22.74
C PRO A 5 -3.83 -3.52 -22.72
N THR A 6 -3.21 -2.35 -22.90
CA THR A 6 -1.76 -2.17 -22.84
C THR A 6 -1.28 -2.16 -21.39
N LEU A 7 0.01 -2.47 -21.17
CA LEU A 7 0.64 -2.41 -19.84
C LEU A 7 0.44 -1.05 -19.16
N LYS A 8 0.57 0.05 -19.92
CA LYS A 8 0.40 1.42 -19.42
C LYS A 8 -1.02 1.69 -18.94
N GLU A 9 -2.03 1.16 -19.65
CA GLU A 9 -3.43 1.30 -19.25
C GLU A 9 -3.70 0.56 -17.94
N ILE A 10 -3.12 -0.64 -17.76
CA ILE A 10 -3.25 -1.40 -16.51
C ILE A 10 -2.54 -0.69 -15.34
N GLN A 11 -1.35 -0.12 -15.57
CA GLN A 11 -0.65 0.68 -14.57
C GLN A 11 -1.43 1.95 -14.19
N SER A 12 -2.01 2.64 -15.17
CA SER A 12 -2.87 3.80 -14.94
C SER A 12 -4.10 3.44 -14.11
N LEU A 13 -4.73 2.30 -14.42
CA LEU A 13 -5.87 1.78 -13.67
C LEU A 13 -5.46 1.45 -12.23
N TYR A 14 -4.33 0.76 -12.04
CA TYR A 14 -3.77 0.46 -10.71
C TYR A 14 -3.56 1.72 -9.86
N HIS A 15 -2.94 2.76 -10.42
CA HIS A 15 -2.75 4.03 -9.72
C HIS A 15 -4.08 4.73 -9.40
N SER A 16 -5.06 4.62 -10.29
CA SER A 16 -6.41 5.15 -10.04
C SER A 16 -7.09 4.45 -8.86
N PHE A 17 -6.96 3.13 -8.74
CA PHE A 17 -7.42 2.37 -7.57
C PHE A 17 -6.69 2.76 -6.30
N GLN A 18 -5.36 2.90 -6.32
CA GLN A 18 -4.58 3.35 -5.17
C GLN A 18 -5.05 4.72 -4.69
N THR A 19 -5.23 5.65 -5.62
CA THR A 19 -5.71 7.01 -5.32
C THR A 19 -7.12 6.99 -4.72
N ALA A 20 -8.03 6.19 -5.27
CA ALA A 20 -9.38 6.05 -4.73
C ALA A 20 -9.38 5.38 -3.34
N SER A 21 -8.55 4.36 -3.13
CA SER A 21 -8.40 3.65 -1.86
C SER A 21 -7.85 4.56 -0.75
N GLN A 22 -6.93 5.46 -1.09
CA GLN A 22 -6.36 6.41 -0.13
C GLN A 22 -7.37 7.47 0.33
N ARG A 23 -8.47 7.69 -0.41
CA ARG A 23 -9.51 8.67 -0.06
C ARG A 23 -10.46 8.19 1.02
N PHE A 24 -10.44 6.89 1.37
CA PHE A 24 -11.21 6.40 2.51
C PHE A 24 -10.66 6.98 3.81
N THR A 25 -11.56 7.52 4.62
CA THR A 25 -11.24 8.08 5.95
C THR A 25 -11.16 7.00 7.01
N SER A 26 -11.87 5.87 6.81
CA SER A 26 -11.79 4.68 7.65
C SER A 26 -10.48 3.95 7.42
N TYR A 27 -9.70 3.74 8.49
CA TYR A 27 -8.45 2.97 8.46
C TYR A 27 -8.64 1.59 7.84
N ASN A 28 -9.67 0.86 8.27
CA ASN A 28 -9.92 -0.50 7.82
C ASN A 28 -10.18 -0.56 6.31
N PHE A 29 -11.01 0.34 5.79
CA PHE A 29 -11.30 0.38 4.35
C PHE A 29 -10.08 0.83 3.54
N ASN A 30 -9.36 1.85 4.00
CA ASN A 30 -8.15 2.32 3.34
C ASN A 30 -7.12 1.18 3.20
N GLN A 31 -6.76 0.52 4.31
CA GLN A 31 -5.80 -0.58 4.32
C GLN A 31 -6.30 -1.81 3.54
N TYR A 32 -7.58 -2.15 3.69
CA TYR A 32 -8.17 -3.27 2.95
C TYR A 32 -8.12 -3.04 1.44
N PHE A 33 -8.57 -1.89 0.95
CA PHE A 33 -8.61 -1.61 -0.48
C PHE A 33 -7.21 -1.43 -1.07
N LEU A 34 -6.26 -0.85 -0.33
CA LEU A 34 -4.85 -0.82 -0.76
C LEU A 34 -4.28 -2.23 -0.93
N ARG A 35 -4.47 -3.10 0.07
CA ARG A 35 -4.02 -4.49 0.01
C ARG A 35 -4.73 -5.27 -1.11
N ARG A 36 -6.05 -5.18 -1.21
CA ARG A 36 -6.88 -5.84 -2.22
C ARG A 36 -6.44 -5.44 -3.63
N THR A 37 -6.24 -4.14 -3.86
CA THR A 37 -5.74 -3.62 -5.14
C THR A 37 -4.39 -4.23 -5.46
N HIS A 38 -3.44 -4.23 -4.52
CA HIS A 38 -2.12 -4.82 -4.76
C HIS A 38 -2.20 -6.32 -5.09
N LEU A 39 -2.95 -7.09 -4.32
CA LEU A 39 -3.12 -8.53 -4.54
C LEU A 39 -3.79 -8.86 -5.88
N THR A 40 -4.69 -8.00 -6.35
CA THR A 40 -5.42 -8.22 -7.60
C THR A 40 -4.57 -7.85 -8.82
N PHE A 41 -3.81 -6.75 -8.76
CA PHE A 41 -3.04 -6.24 -9.90
C PHE A 41 -1.64 -6.85 -10.00
N LYS A 42 -0.99 -7.22 -8.89
CA LYS A 42 0.38 -7.74 -8.91
C LYS A 42 0.54 -8.96 -9.82
N PRO A 43 -0.29 -10.01 -9.76
CA PRO A 43 -0.12 -11.18 -10.62
C PRO A 43 -0.25 -10.83 -12.12
N ILE A 44 -1.15 -9.90 -12.46
CA ILE A 44 -1.35 -9.44 -13.84
C ILE A 44 -0.12 -8.66 -14.32
N LEU A 45 0.38 -7.72 -13.52
CA LEU A 45 1.58 -6.94 -13.85
C LEU A 45 2.82 -7.83 -13.99
N ASP A 46 3.04 -8.77 -13.07
CA ASP A 46 4.15 -9.73 -13.11
C ASP A 46 4.08 -10.64 -14.35
N SER A 47 2.87 -10.90 -14.87
CA SER A 47 2.66 -11.71 -16.09
C SER A 47 2.96 -10.92 -17.37
N LEU A 48 2.76 -9.60 -17.36
CA LEU A 48 2.97 -8.72 -18.51
C LEU A 48 4.38 -8.14 -18.56
N GLN A 49 5.03 -8.00 -17.40
CA GLN A 49 6.39 -7.50 -17.27
C GLN A 49 7.18 -8.51 -16.42
N PRO A 50 7.85 -9.49 -17.05
CA PRO A 50 8.78 -10.33 -16.30
C PRO A 50 9.94 -9.46 -15.82
N GLU A 51 10.19 -9.47 -14.52
CA GLU A 51 11.39 -8.84 -13.96
C GLU A 51 12.66 -9.46 -14.56
N SER A 52 13.48 -8.61 -15.18
CA SER A 52 14.80 -8.93 -15.74
C SER A 52 15.75 -9.41 -14.62
N GLY A 53 15.67 -10.68 -14.24
CA GLY A 53 16.55 -11.28 -13.22
C GLY A 53 15.93 -12.36 -12.34
N SER A 54 14.63 -12.66 -12.47
CA SER A 54 13.99 -13.75 -11.69
C SER A 54 13.82 -15.01 -12.55
N GLU A 55 14.87 -15.82 -12.65
CA GLU A 55 14.88 -17.06 -13.43
C GLU A 55 14.13 -18.23 -12.76
N LEU A 56 13.50 -18.04 -11.59
CA LEU A 56 13.04 -19.15 -10.74
C LEU A 56 11.56 -19.15 -10.33
N VAL A 57 10.69 -18.31 -10.89
CA VAL A 57 9.26 -18.40 -10.58
C VAL A 57 8.53 -19.17 -11.68
N GLY A 58 8.46 -20.48 -11.46
CA GLY A 58 7.83 -21.45 -12.35
C GLY A 58 6.39 -21.12 -12.73
N ASN A 59 6.02 -21.55 -13.95
CA ASN A 59 4.67 -21.57 -14.50
C ASN A 59 3.92 -20.23 -14.45
N LYS A 60 4.50 -19.15 -14.99
CA LYS A 60 3.73 -17.95 -15.35
C LYS A 60 2.73 -18.34 -16.46
N LYS A 61 1.47 -18.56 -16.07
CA LYS A 61 0.37 -18.80 -17.02
C LYS A 61 0.22 -17.56 -17.89
N GLN A 62 0.46 -17.68 -19.19
CA GLN A 62 0.18 -16.61 -20.13
C GLN A 62 -1.33 -16.34 -20.10
N LEU A 63 -1.70 -15.11 -19.76
CA LEU A 63 -3.11 -14.70 -19.72
C LEU A 63 -3.66 -14.63 -21.15
N ASP A 64 -4.86 -15.19 -21.33
CA ASP A 64 -5.58 -15.06 -22.59
C ASP A 64 -6.01 -13.60 -22.81
N PRO A 65 -5.76 -12.99 -23.99
CA PRO A 65 -6.11 -11.60 -24.26
C PRO A 65 -7.60 -11.29 -24.06
N THR A 66 -8.50 -12.24 -24.35
CA THR A 66 -9.95 -12.03 -24.18
C THR A 66 -10.33 -12.00 -22.69
N GLU A 67 -9.77 -12.90 -21.87
CA GLU A 67 -9.92 -12.87 -20.42
C GLU A 67 -9.38 -11.56 -19.82
N LEU A 68 -8.22 -11.09 -20.31
CA LEU A 68 -7.60 -9.85 -19.84
C LEU A 68 -8.47 -8.63 -20.15
N SER A 69 -9.03 -8.52 -21.36
CA SER A 69 -9.94 -7.42 -21.71
C SER A 69 -11.21 -7.43 -20.86
N LYS A 70 -11.76 -8.62 -20.60
CA LYS A 70 -12.94 -8.76 -19.73
C LYS A 70 -12.62 -8.32 -18.29
N TRP A 71 -11.51 -8.82 -17.74
CA TRP A 71 -11.05 -8.44 -16.40
C TRP A 71 -10.83 -6.93 -16.30
N PHE A 72 -10.22 -6.30 -17.31
CA PHE A 72 -9.96 -4.87 -17.34
C PHE A 72 -11.26 -4.04 -17.30
N GLU A 73 -12.28 -4.42 -18.08
CA GLU A 73 -13.58 -3.76 -18.05
C GLU A 73 -14.30 -3.96 -16.71
N GLU A 74 -14.20 -5.15 -16.10
CA GLU A 74 -14.71 -5.40 -14.75
C GLU A 74 -14.02 -4.51 -13.71
N GLN A 75 -12.70 -4.36 -13.79
CA GLN A 75 -11.95 -3.48 -12.88
C GLN A 75 -12.30 -1.99 -13.09
N LYS A 76 -12.61 -1.55 -14.31
CA LYS A 76 -13.10 -0.19 -14.55
C LYS A 76 -14.43 0.07 -13.85
N ASN A 77 -15.35 -0.90 -13.88
CA ASN A 77 -16.61 -0.79 -13.16
C ASN A 77 -16.41 -0.77 -11.64
N GLU A 78 -15.53 -1.63 -11.12
CA GLU A 78 -15.19 -1.67 -9.71
C GLU A 78 -14.55 -0.37 -9.23
N LEU A 79 -13.69 0.26 -10.03
CA LEU A 79 -13.09 1.56 -9.72
C LEU A 79 -14.17 2.61 -9.44
N GLU A 80 -15.24 2.64 -10.24
CA GLU A 80 -16.34 3.58 -10.04
C GLU A 80 -17.11 3.30 -8.75
N VAL A 81 -17.28 2.03 -8.37
CA VAL A 81 -17.86 1.66 -7.06
C VAL A 81 -16.98 2.14 -5.91
N ILE A 82 -15.66 1.94 -6.00
CA ILE A 82 -14.71 2.35 -4.96
C ILE A 82 -14.67 3.89 -4.85
N LYS A 83 -14.67 4.62 -5.96
CA LYS A 83 -14.72 6.09 -5.96
C LYS A 83 -15.93 6.62 -5.19
N ARG A 84 -17.13 6.14 -5.53
CA ARG A 84 -18.38 6.54 -4.85
C ARG A 84 -18.36 6.15 -3.37
N SER A 85 -17.90 4.94 -3.06
CA SER A 85 -17.82 4.45 -1.68
C SER A 85 -16.84 5.26 -0.84
N SER A 86 -15.71 5.66 -1.42
CA SER A 86 -14.72 6.52 -0.75
C SER A 86 -15.30 7.90 -0.42
N GLU A 87 -16.14 8.43 -1.31
CA GLU A 87 -16.78 9.71 -1.13
C GLU A 87 -17.86 9.67 -0.04
N ILE A 88 -18.71 8.65 -0.05
CA ILE A 88 -19.72 8.41 1.01
C ILE A 88 -19.02 8.21 2.35
N ASN A 89 -17.96 7.39 2.41
CA ASN A 89 -17.20 7.17 3.64
C ASN A 89 -16.60 8.47 4.19
N ARG A 90 -16.23 9.41 3.32
CA ARG A 90 -15.75 10.73 3.73
C ARG A 90 -16.86 11.63 4.27
N MET A 91 -18.05 11.58 3.67
CA MET A 91 -19.23 12.33 4.15
C MET A 91 -19.68 11.86 5.54
N PHE A 92 -19.67 10.54 5.76
CA PHE A 92 -20.10 9.92 7.02
C PHE A 92 -18.91 9.41 7.84
N LYS A 93 -17.86 10.24 7.98
CA LYS A 93 -16.68 9.86 8.75
C LYS A 93 -17.00 9.80 10.25
N GLY A 94 -16.55 8.72 10.90
CA GLY A 94 -16.59 8.57 12.35
C GLY A 94 -15.34 9.11 13.05
N PRO A 95 -15.29 9.04 14.39
CA PRO A 95 -14.05 9.26 15.14
C PRO A 95 -12.97 8.25 14.73
N LYS A 96 -11.72 8.67 14.83
CA LYS A 96 -10.55 7.86 14.47
C LYS A 96 -10.35 6.70 15.44
N LEU A 97 -9.83 5.58 14.95
CA LEU A 97 -9.51 4.41 15.76
C LEU A 97 -8.27 4.66 16.61
N VAL A 98 -8.11 3.91 17.72
CA VAL A 98 -6.95 4.01 18.61
C VAL A 98 -5.62 3.86 17.85
N VAL A 99 -5.59 2.95 16.87
CA VAL A 99 -4.41 2.68 16.03
C VAL A 99 -4.02 3.84 15.10
N GLU A 100 -4.91 4.79 14.86
CA GLU A 100 -4.64 5.96 14.01
C GLU A 100 -4.01 7.13 14.79
N HIS A 101 -3.97 7.06 16.12
CA HIS A 101 -3.42 8.11 16.98
C HIS A 101 -1.93 7.92 17.29
N ALA A 102 -1.25 6.99 16.60
CA ALA A 102 0.17 6.77 16.82
C ALA A 102 0.98 7.97 16.31
N THR A 103 1.32 8.89 17.21
CA THR A 103 2.49 9.74 17.02
C THR A 103 3.73 8.84 17.16
N PRO A 104 4.55 8.66 16.11
CA PRO A 104 5.83 7.99 16.31
C PRO A 104 6.59 8.76 17.38
N ILE A 105 7.01 8.04 18.43
CA ILE A 105 7.81 8.61 19.52
C ILE A 105 9.19 8.88 18.93
N THR A 106 9.35 10.00 18.21
CA THR A 106 10.64 10.43 17.64
C THR A 106 11.54 11.09 18.71
N GLY A 107 11.32 10.79 19.99
CA GLY A 107 12.07 11.37 21.09
C GLY A 107 12.14 10.43 22.28
N GLY A 108 13.06 9.46 22.24
CA GLY A 108 13.30 8.57 23.38
C GLY A 108 14.34 7.50 23.11
N GLY A 109 15.62 7.86 23.24
CA GLY A 109 16.79 6.94 23.24
C GLY A 109 17.50 6.87 21.89
N GLY A 110 18.79 7.12 21.73
CA GLY A 110 19.88 7.25 22.70
C GLY A 110 21.18 7.01 21.92
N ALA A 111 21.99 8.06 21.79
CA ALA A 111 23.41 7.99 21.45
C ALA A 111 24.04 9.27 22.03
N GLY A 112 24.58 9.20 23.26
CA GLY A 112 25.40 10.28 23.81
C GLY A 112 24.95 10.91 25.13
N ALA A 113 23.95 10.35 25.85
CA ALA A 113 23.54 10.89 27.16
C ALA A 113 24.28 10.26 28.35
N GLU A 114 25.30 9.41 28.10
CA GLU A 114 26.03 8.67 29.15
C GLU A 114 27.41 9.23 29.51
N ALA A 115 27.82 10.42 29.03
CA ALA A 115 29.16 10.95 29.29
C ALA A 115 29.34 11.81 30.57
N SER A 116 28.34 11.94 31.47
CA SER A 116 28.47 12.87 32.62
C SER A 116 28.27 12.28 34.02
N PHE A 117 28.10 10.96 34.19
CA PHE A 117 27.95 10.38 35.53
C PHE A 117 28.78 9.10 35.66
N GLY A 118 29.98 9.23 36.26
CA GLY A 118 30.72 8.09 36.77
C GLY A 118 32.24 8.20 36.65
N GLY A 119 32.90 8.84 37.63
CA GLY A 119 34.35 8.80 37.78
C GLY A 119 34.75 9.16 39.21
N GLY A 120 34.70 8.19 40.12
CA GLY A 120 35.10 8.37 41.51
C GLY A 120 36.62 8.49 41.68
N GLY A 121 37.05 9.35 42.61
CA GLY A 121 38.39 9.43 43.16
C GLY A 121 38.31 9.67 44.68
N GLN A 122 39.07 8.89 45.45
CA GLN A 122 39.02 8.64 46.89
C GLN A 122 39.00 9.86 47.86
N PRO A 123 38.56 9.64 49.12
CA PRO A 123 38.73 10.61 50.21
C PRO A 123 40.13 10.52 50.83
N ALA A 124 40.75 11.67 51.13
CA ALA A 124 41.85 11.77 52.08
C ALA A 124 41.76 13.07 52.86
N THR A 125 41.40 12.94 54.14
CA THR A 125 41.67 13.89 55.24
C THR A 125 43.20 13.91 55.53
N PRO A 126 43.79 14.90 56.20
CA PRO A 126 43.37 15.51 57.48
C PRO A 126 42.88 16.96 57.41
#